data_AF-A0A1F4K788-F1
#
_entry.id   AF-A0A1F4K788-F1
#
_cell.length_a   1.000
_cell.length_b   1.000
_cell.length_c   1.000
_cell.angle_alpha   90.00
_cell.angle_beta   90.00
_cell.angle_gamma   90.00
#
_symmetry.space_group_name_H-M   'P 1'
#
loop_
_entity.id
_entity.type
_entity.pdbx_description
1 polymer ?
#
loop_
_entity_poly.entity_id
_entity_poly.type
_entity_poly.pdbx_seq_one_letter_code
_entity_poly.pdbx_strand_id
1 'polypeptide(L)'
;MVRMLISAAALLAVWSQAALASQTACVFSGSQAPHYYELEFIGYSDVNPMVVFSSTAFGSGARFTLSPANYTLKRFSQKAKSVSLDFRNPQDPALPPSFDLVGRRGRAKLKIGSIVTEGDLKCEP
;
A
#
# COMPACT_ATOMS: atom_id res chain seq x y z
N MET A 1 -36.11 -51.98 14.70
CA MET A 1 -34.90 -51.21 15.09
C MET A 1 -34.22 -50.76 13.82
N VAL A 2 -34.27 -49.46 13.52
CA VAL A 2 -33.70 -48.83 12.32
C VAL A 2 -32.19 -48.66 12.53
N ARG A 3 -31.38 -49.22 11.64
CA ARG A 3 -29.91 -49.12 11.69
C ARG A 3 -29.42 -48.07 10.68
N MET A 4 -28.56 -47.20 11.19
CA MET A 4 -27.99 -46.00 10.59
C MET A 4 -27.44 -46.17 9.17
N LEU A 5 -27.73 -45.17 8.33
CA LEU A 5 -27.02 -44.88 7.09
C LEU A 5 -25.61 -44.37 7.42
N ILE A 6 -24.59 -45.01 6.85
CA ILE A 6 -23.20 -44.56 6.91
C ILE A 6 -22.84 -43.93 5.57
N SER A 7 -22.31 -42.71 5.69
CA SER A 7 -21.79 -41.79 4.67
C SER A 7 -20.84 -42.40 3.64
N ALA A 8 -20.85 -41.85 2.43
CA ALA A 8 -19.67 -41.81 1.57
C ALA A 8 -19.73 -40.63 0.57
N ALA A 9 -18.53 -40.19 0.18
CA ALA A 9 -18.21 -39.24 -0.89
C ALA A 9 -18.20 -37.75 -0.51
N ALA A 10 -17.13 -37.38 0.20
CA ALA A 10 -16.49 -36.08 0.09
C ALA A 10 -16.13 -35.80 -1.38
N LEU A 11 -16.72 -34.76 -1.98
CA LEU A 11 -16.22 -34.15 -3.21
C LEU A 11 -15.50 -32.86 -2.83
N LEU A 12 -14.17 -32.95 -2.89
CA LEU A 12 -13.20 -31.88 -2.80
C LEU A 12 -13.50 -30.80 -3.86
N ALA A 13 -14.24 -29.76 -3.49
CA ALA A 13 -14.27 -28.51 -4.24
C ALA A 13 -13.02 -27.71 -3.88
N VAL A 14 -11.88 -28.15 -4.42
CA VAL A 14 -10.59 -27.49 -4.29
C VAL A 14 -10.26 -26.91 -5.66
N TRP A 15 -9.94 -25.61 -5.64
CA TRP A 15 -9.34 -24.78 -6.69
C TRP A 15 -10.27 -23.95 -7.55
N SER A 16 -10.42 -22.69 -7.15
CA SER A 16 -9.73 -21.60 -7.83
C SER A 16 -9.73 -20.38 -6.92
N GLN A 17 -8.88 -20.39 -5.89
CA GLN A 17 -8.40 -19.10 -5.39
C GLN A 17 -7.52 -18.58 -6.51
N ALA A 18 -8.09 -17.78 -7.40
CA ALA A 18 -7.29 -16.82 -8.13
C ALA A 18 -6.59 -16.02 -7.04
N ALA A 19 -5.34 -16.38 -6.75
CA ALA A 19 -4.39 -15.42 -6.24
C ALA A 19 -4.37 -14.33 -7.31
N LEU A 20 -5.25 -13.33 -7.14
CA LEU A 20 -5.05 -12.02 -7.71
C LEU A 20 -3.66 -11.67 -7.22
N ALA A 21 -2.66 -11.89 -8.07
CA ALA A 21 -1.31 -11.48 -7.79
C ALA A 21 -1.43 -9.99 -7.49
N SER A 22 -1.37 -9.67 -6.19
CA SER A 22 -1.36 -8.30 -5.71
C SER A 22 -0.16 -7.71 -6.42
N GLN A 23 -0.40 -6.77 -7.34
CA GLN A 23 0.69 -6.06 -8.00
C GLN A 23 1.37 -5.09 -7.01
N THR A 24 0.91 -5.06 -5.76
CA THR A 24 1.40 -4.20 -4.70
C THR A 24 2.72 -4.74 -4.17
N ALA A 25 3.80 -4.11 -4.60
CA ALA A 25 5.14 -4.42 -4.16
C ALA A 25 5.41 -3.98 -2.72
N CYS A 26 4.98 -2.77 -2.36
CA CYS A 26 5.09 -2.27 -1.00
C CYS A 26 3.88 -1.42 -0.61
N VAL A 27 3.58 -1.38 0.69
CA VAL A 27 2.60 -0.50 1.31
C VAL A 27 3.27 0.20 2.49
N PHE A 28 3.27 1.52 2.47
CA PHE A 28 3.43 2.32 3.67
C PHE A 28 2.08 2.47 4.36
N SER A 29 2.04 2.29 5.67
CA SER A 29 0.91 2.68 6.51
C SER A 29 1.37 3.36 7.79
N GLY A 30 0.79 4.52 8.08
CA GLY A 30 1.11 5.31 9.27
C GLY A 30 -0.10 6.07 9.78
N SER A 31 -0.16 6.27 11.10
CA SER A 31 -1.28 6.95 11.74
C SER A 31 -0.82 8.01 12.73
N GLN A 32 -1.56 9.11 12.76
CA GLN A 32 -1.47 10.13 13.79
C GLN A 32 -2.87 10.72 13.92
N ALA A 33 -3.57 10.41 15.01
CA ALA A 33 -4.95 10.82 15.22
C ALA A 33 -5.14 12.33 14.93
N PRO A 34 -6.15 12.71 14.13
CA PRO A 34 -7.24 11.89 13.57
C PRO A 34 -6.94 11.21 12.22
N HIS A 35 -5.70 11.27 11.73
CA HIS A 35 -5.33 10.87 10.37
C HIS A 35 -4.72 9.46 10.31
N TYR A 36 -5.02 8.74 9.24
CA TYR A 36 -4.33 7.54 8.82
C TYR A 36 -4.02 7.66 7.33
N TYR A 37 -2.78 7.32 6.96
CA TYR A 37 -2.22 7.51 5.63
C TYR A 37 -1.69 6.19 5.10
N GLU A 38 -1.92 5.94 3.82
CA GLU A 38 -1.26 4.84 3.11
C GLU A 38 -0.67 5.32 1.79
N LEU A 39 0.45 4.69 1.43
CA LEU A 39 0.99 4.77 0.08
C LEU A 39 1.27 3.36 -0.41
N GLU A 40 0.64 3.01 -1.52
CA GLU A 40 0.86 1.75 -2.21
C GLU A 40 1.78 1.95 -3.40
N PHE A 41 2.78 1.09 -3.50
CA PHE A 41 3.75 1.03 -4.58
C PHE A 41 3.43 -0.22 -5.40
N ILE A 42 2.91 -0.03 -6.60
CA ILE A 42 2.39 -1.09 -7.48
C ILE A 42 3.37 -1.33 -8.63
N GLY A 43 3.78 -2.57 -8.82
CA GLY A 43 4.70 -3.06 -9.83
C GLY A 43 5.88 -3.83 -9.24
N TYR A 44 6.31 -4.92 -9.89
CA TYR A 44 7.35 -5.83 -9.40
C TYR A 44 8.80 -5.35 -9.61
N SER A 45 9.00 -4.06 -9.94
CA SER A 45 10.35 -3.52 -10.17
C SER A 45 10.74 -2.50 -9.11
N ASP A 46 12.03 -2.46 -8.79
CA ASP A 46 12.62 -1.43 -7.93
C ASP A 46 12.75 -0.06 -8.64
N VAL A 47 12.38 0.03 -9.93
CA VAL A 47 12.79 1.16 -10.78
C VAL A 47 11.74 2.25 -10.88
N ASN A 48 10.45 1.96 -10.99
CA ASN A 48 9.37 2.97 -11.06
C ASN A 48 8.00 2.34 -10.78
N PRO A 49 7.64 2.04 -9.52
CA PRO A 49 6.29 1.63 -9.19
C PRO A 49 5.28 2.74 -9.48
N MET A 50 4.06 2.36 -9.85
CA MET A 50 2.91 3.26 -9.73
C MET A 50 2.66 3.54 -8.26
N VAL A 51 2.45 4.80 -7.90
CA VAL A 51 2.21 5.20 -6.50
C VAL A 51 0.76 5.62 -6.34
N VAL A 52 0.07 5.01 -5.37
CA VAL A 52 -1.30 5.35 -4.99
C VAL A 52 -1.31 5.86 -3.56
N PHE A 53 -1.80 7.08 -3.37
CA PHE A 53 -1.96 7.68 -2.05
C PHE A 53 -3.40 7.52 -1.56
N SER A 54 -3.58 7.22 -0.27
CA SER A 54 -4.87 7.29 0.42
C SER A 54 -4.72 7.95 1.79
N SER A 55 -5.79 8.61 2.24
CA SER A 55 -5.84 9.28 3.54
C SER A 55 -7.25 9.28 4.10
N THR A 56 -7.52 8.53 5.17
CA THR A 56 -8.82 8.51 5.90
C THR A 56 -8.69 7.89 7.29
N ALA A 57 -9.79 7.79 8.05
CA ALA A 57 -9.96 6.66 8.96
C ALA A 57 -9.77 5.31 8.21
N PHE A 58 -9.18 4.32 8.85
CA PHE A 58 -8.77 3.03 8.26
C PHE A 58 -9.82 2.42 7.31
N GLY A 59 -9.48 2.23 6.03
CA GLY A 59 -10.30 1.51 5.04
C GLY A 59 -11.39 2.29 4.29
N SER A 60 -11.54 3.60 4.46
CA SER A 60 -12.61 4.40 3.83
C SER A 60 -12.15 5.49 2.85
N GLY A 61 -10.88 5.49 2.45
CA GLY A 61 -10.26 6.66 1.82
C GLY A 61 -10.23 6.72 0.32
N ALA A 62 -10.48 7.94 -0.18
CA ALA A 62 -10.26 8.29 -1.56
C ALA A 62 -8.81 7.97 -1.93
N ARG A 63 -8.66 7.32 -3.08
CA ARG A 63 -7.38 6.83 -3.60
C ARG A 63 -6.97 7.69 -4.78
N PHE A 64 -5.74 8.15 -4.77
CA PHE A 64 -5.19 9.04 -5.78
C PHE A 64 -3.93 8.42 -6.36
N THR A 65 -4.01 8.00 -7.63
CA THR A 65 -2.81 7.61 -8.38
C THR A 65 -2.01 8.87 -8.69
N LEU A 66 -0.75 8.88 -8.25
CA LEU A 66 0.12 10.04 -8.44
C LEU A 66 0.69 10.04 -9.86
N SER A 67 0.61 11.20 -10.51
CA SER A 67 1.26 11.39 -11.81
C SER A 67 2.79 11.40 -11.64
N PRO A 68 3.55 10.64 -12.45
CA PRO A 68 5.02 10.69 -12.44
C PRO A 68 5.61 12.08 -12.72
N ALA A 69 4.86 12.98 -13.36
CA ALA A 69 5.31 14.36 -13.57
C ALA A 69 5.33 15.19 -12.25
N ASN A 70 4.59 14.75 -11.24
CA ASN A 70 4.37 15.48 -9.99
C ASN A 70 5.10 14.85 -8.80
N TYR A 71 5.86 13.77 -9.01
CA TYR A 71 6.70 13.20 -7.96
C TYR A 71 8.10 12.87 -8.44
N THR A 72 9.03 12.80 -7.49
CA THR A 72 10.40 12.31 -7.69
C THR A 72 10.64 11.13 -6.77
N LEU A 73 10.83 9.95 -7.36
CA LEU A 73 11.22 8.75 -6.62
C LEU A 73 12.74 8.62 -6.62
N LYS A 74 13.39 9.17 -5.59
CA LYS A 74 14.86 9.16 -5.45
C LYS A 74 15.39 7.78 -5.10
N ARG A 75 14.56 6.97 -4.43
CA ARG A 75 14.89 5.60 -4.03
C ARG A 75 13.63 4.79 -3.86
N PHE A 76 13.68 3.56 -4.36
CA PHE A 76 12.77 2.50 -3.99
C PHE A 76 13.53 1.18 -4.02
N SER A 77 13.34 0.35 -3.01
CA SER A 77 13.76 -1.05 -3.07
C SER A 77 12.86 -1.88 -2.20
N GLN A 78 12.21 -2.85 -2.82
CA GLN A 78 11.32 -3.81 -2.17
C GLN A 78 12.13 -4.69 -1.22
N LYS A 79 13.23 -5.25 -1.74
CA LYS A 79 14.16 -6.11 -0.98
C LYS A 79 14.75 -5.40 0.24
N ALA A 80 15.19 -4.16 0.08
CA ALA A 80 15.78 -3.39 1.19
C ALA A 80 14.72 -2.70 2.07
N LYS A 81 13.42 -2.80 1.72
CA LYS A 81 12.31 -2.09 2.36
C LYS A 81 12.65 -0.62 2.58
N SER A 82 13.03 0.06 1.49
CA SER A 82 13.49 1.44 1.54
C SER A 82 12.82 2.29 0.47
N VAL A 83 12.52 3.54 0.82
CA VAL A 83 11.84 4.49 -0.06
C VAL A 83 12.33 5.92 0.21
N SER A 84 12.38 6.73 -0.84
CA SER A 84 12.53 8.18 -0.76
C SER A 84 11.72 8.77 -1.91
N LEU A 85 10.55 9.29 -1.58
CA LEU A 85 9.59 9.86 -2.52
C LEU A 85 9.29 11.30 -2.09
N ASP A 86 9.31 12.21 -3.05
CA ASP A 86 8.88 13.59 -2.90
C ASP A 86 7.72 13.82 -3.88
N PHE A 87 6.55 14.21 -3.38
CA PHE A 87 5.39 14.56 -4.21
C PHE A 87 5.05 16.05 -4.06
N ARG A 88 4.86 16.71 -5.20
CA ARG A 88 4.49 18.12 -5.32
C ARG A 88 3.11 18.22 -5.93
N ASN A 89 2.14 18.65 -5.14
CA ASN A 89 0.81 18.95 -5.64
C ASN A 89 0.89 20.17 -6.58
N PRO A 90 0.42 20.09 -7.85
CA PRO A 90 0.44 21.16 -8.83
C PRO A 90 -0.62 22.25 -8.58
N GLN A 91 -0.96 22.52 -7.31
CA GLN A 91 -2.05 23.42 -6.88
C GLN A 91 -3.45 22.94 -7.27
N ASP A 92 -3.64 21.62 -7.40
CA ASP A 92 -4.94 20.99 -7.62
C ASP A 92 -5.56 20.57 -6.27
N PRO A 93 -6.68 21.18 -5.85
CA PRO A 93 -7.34 20.84 -4.59
C PRO A 93 -7.96 19.44 -4.58
N ALA A 94 -8.13 18.79 -5.74
CA ALA A 94 -8.59 17.40 -5.82
C ALA A 94 -7.49 16.38 -5.55
N LEU A 95 -6.22 16.80 -5.50
CA LEU A 95 -5.08 15.93 -5.21
C LEU A 95 -4.65 16.02 -3.74
N PRO A 96 -3.90 15.01 -3.23
CA PRO A 96 -3.33 15.05 -1.89
C PRO A 96 -2.44 16.30 -1.69
N PRO A 97 -2.25 16.78 -0.45
CA PRO A 97 -1.23 17.78 -0.16
C PRO A 97 0.17 17.33 -0.60
N SER A 98 1.08 18.28 -0.83
CA SER A 98 2.50 17.94 -1.07
C SER A 98 3.08 17.21 0.15
N PHE A 99 3.92 16.19 -0.10
CA PHE A 99 4.46 15.36 0.97
C PHE A 99 5.83 14.76 0.62
N ASP A 100 6.56 14.37 1.67
CA ASP A 100 7.78 13.57 1.57
C ASP A 100 7.58 12.24 2.30
N LEU A 101 7.94 11.12 1.68
CA LEU A 101 8.03 9.81 2.33
C LEU A 101 9.47 9.31 2.30
N VAL A 102 10.06 9.13 3.48
CA VAL A 102 11.41 8.59 3.62
C VAL A 102 11.40 7.40 4.55
N GLY A 103 11.87 6.25 4.07
CA GLY A 103 11.89 5.02 4.82
C GLY A 103 13.09 4.14 4.54
N ARG A 104 13.50 3.37 5.54
CA ARG A 104 14.56 2.37 5.47
C ARG A 104 14.25 1.23 6.44
N ARG A 105 14.63 0.00 6.05
CA ARG A 105 14.49 -1.20 6.88
C ARG A 105 13.05 -1.42 7.38
N GLY A 106 12.07 -1.11 6.53
CA GLY A 106 10.66 -1.34 6.82
C GLY A 106 9.99 -0.32 7.74
N ARG A 107 10.68 0.78 8.09
CA ARG A 107 10.11 1.92 8.82
C ARG A 107 10.19 3.16 7.94
N ALA A 108 9.16 4.00 7.95
CA ALA A 108 9.14 5.23 7.19
C ALA A 108 8.49 6.39 7.95
N LYS A 109 8.84 7.60 7.53
CA LYS A 109 8.23 8.85 7.98
C LYS A 109 7.57 9.53 6.79
N LEU A 110 6.29 9.82 6.91
CA LEU A 110 5.53 10.65 5.99
C LEU A 110 5.45 12.05 6.58
N LYS A 111 5.86 13.06 5.80
CA LYS A 111 5.77 14.46 6.19
C LYS A 111 4.79 15.19 5.27
N ILE A 112 3.78 15.81 5.85
CA ILE A 112 2.81 16.68 5.16
C ILE A 112 2.81 18.03 5.87
N GLY A 113 3.37 19.06 5.24
CA GLY A 113 3.57 20.35 5.89
C GLY A 113 4.42 20.23 7.16
N SER A 114 3.85 20.59 8.32
CA SER A 114 4.47 20.44 9.64
C SER A 114 4.18 19.10 10.33
N ILE A 115 3.27 18.29 9.78
CA ILE A 115 2.85 17.01 10.35
C ILE A 115 3.85 15.94 9.93
N VAL A 116 4.30 15.12 10.89
CA VAL A 116 5.17 13.97 10.66
C VAL A 116 4.53 12.73 11.25
N THR A 117 4.19 11.79 10.38
CA THR A 117 3.59 10.51 10.74
C THR A 117 4.61 9.41 10.54
N GLU A 118 4.90 8.64 11.59
CA GLU A 118 5.70 7.43 11.48
C GLU A 118 4.82 6.22 11.14
N GLY A 119 5.39 5.27 10.41
CA GLY A 119 4.67 4.09 9.99
C GLY A 119 5.58 2.97 9.51
N ASP A 120 4.95 1.87 9.12
CA ASP A 120 5.63 0.70 8.59
C ASP A 120 5.63 0.74 7.06
N LEU A 121 6.72 0.26 6.45
CA LEU A 121 6.82 -0.01 5.01
C LEU A 121 6.92 -1.53 4.84
N LYS A 122 5.80 -2.16 4.51
CA LYS A 122 5.69 -3.61 4.29
C LYS A 122 5.80 -3.88 2.80
N CYS A 123 6.63 -4.85 2.41
CA CYS A 123 6.78 -5.25 1.02
C CYS A 123 6.50 -6.73 0.89
N GLU A 124 5.83 -7.11 -0.20
CA GLU A 124 5.63 -8.51 -0.55
C GLU A 124 6.97 -9.15 -1.02
N PRO A 125 7.20 -10.45 -0.76
CA PRO A 125 8.41 -11.15 -1.17
C PRO A 125 8.53 -11.39 -2.68
#